data_AF-A0A6J7ZZI2-F1
#
_entry.id   AF-A0A6J7ZZI2-F1
#
_cell.length_a   1.000
_cell.length_b   1.000
_cell.length_c   1.000
_cell.angle_alpha   90.00
_cell.angle_beta   90.00
_cell.angle_gamma   90.00
#
_symmetry.space_group_name_H-M   'P 1'
#
loop_
_entity.id
_entity.type
_entity.pdbx_description
1 polymer ?
#
loop_
_entity_poly.entity_id
_entity_poly.type
_entity_poly.pdbx_seq_one_letter_code
_entity_poly.pdbx_strand_id
1 'polypeptide(L)'
;MVTICLLTADDDLISGEDLALGLEAKQSSWDKTYNHVSQNGVDGVTKSIVATQRDSNPYWTVELQKEEKIKGVVFINRVDCCGERFNNIHVMVGGKECATFKGPGSNGEIIPLRCSHPLTGKKVEVTLKGKGILSFAEIKIIAADGKYQLDR
;
A
#
# COMPACT_ATOMS: atom_id res chain seq x y z
N MET A 1 -7.64 -27.52 -25.31
CA MET A 1 -7.48 -26.06 -25.19
C MET A 1 -7.19 -25.75 -23.73
N VAL A 2 -5.94 -25.42 -23.40
CA VAL A 2 -5.61 -24.89 -22.07
C VAL A 2 -5.93 -23.41 -22.13
N THR A 3 -6.98 -22.97 -21.44
CA THR A 3 -7.22 -21.55 -21.22
C THR A 3 -6.08 -21.05 -20.34
N ILE A 4 -5.06 -20.45 -20.97
CA ILE A 4 -4.14 -19.57 -20.25
C ILE A 4 -5.03 -18.45 -19.73
N CYS A 5 -5.31 -18.47 -18.43
CA CYS A 5 -5.89 -17.32 -17.76
C CYS A 5 -4.85 -16.20 -17.91
N LEU A 6 -5.09 -15.27 -18.83
CA LEU A 6 -4.32 -14.03 -18.90
C LEU A 6 -4.63 -13.28 -17.61
N LEU A 7 -3.84 -13.54 -16.56
CA LEU A 7 -3.83 -12.68 -15.39
C LEU A 7 -3.56 -11.27 -15.91
N THR A 8 -4.50 -10.38 -15.66
CA THR A 8 -4.29 -8.96 -15.93
C THR A 8 -3.12 -8.49 -15.05
N ALA A 9 -2.44 -7.42 -15.45
CA ALA A 9 -1.33 -6.89 -14.65
C ALA A 9 -1.75 -6.61 -13.20
N ASP A 10 -3.02 -6.30 -12.94
CA ASP A 10 -3.49 -6.05 -11.59
C ASP A 10 -3.75 -7.35 -10.80
N ASP A 11 -4.11 -8.44 -11.47
CA ASP A 11 -4.30 -9.73 -10.82
C ASP A 11 -3.00 -10.23 -10.16
N ASP A 12 -1.84 -10.02 -10.81
CA ASP A 12 -0.54 -10.43 -10.26
C ASP A 12 -0.15 -9.66 -8.97
N LEU A 13 -0.66 -8.42 -8.82
CA LEU A 13 -0.45 -7.62 -7.62
C LEU A 13 -1.39 -8.11 -6.52
N ILE A 14 -2.65 -8.32 -6.85
CA ILE A 14 -3.69 -8.73 -5.90
C ILE A 14 -3.37 -10.11 -5.30
N SER A 15 -2.86 -11.04 -6.11
CA SER A 15 -2.45 -12.38 -5.68
C SER A 15 -1.05 -12.45 -5.08
N GLY A 16 -0.29 -11.35 -5.09
CA GLY A 16 1.09 -11.32 -4.63
C GLY A 16 1.23 -11.54 -3.12
N GLU A 17 2.36 -12.10 -2.70
CA GLU A 17 2.74 -12.19 -1.30
C GLU A 17 3.01 -10.79 -0.74
N ASP A 18 2.51 -10.53 0.46
CA ASP A 18 2.70 -9.26 1.15
C ASP A 18 3.99 -9.28 1.98
N LEU A 19 4.96 -8.49 1.56
CA LEU A 19 6.25 -8.35 2.25
C LEU A 19 6.18 -7.51 3.53
N ALA A 20 5.10 -6.75 3.73
CA ALA A 20 4.97 -5.84 4.87
C ALA A 20 4.21 -6.45 6.05
N LEU A 21 3.57 -7.61 5.86
CA LEU A 21 2.74 -8.25 6.87
C LEU A 21 3.50 -8.45 8.20
N GLY A 22 2.96 -7.87 9.26
CA GLY A 22 3.49 -7.94 10.63
C GLY A 22 4.73 -7.07 10.88
N LEU A 23 5.22 -6.29 9.91
CA LEU A 23 6.36 -5.39 10.11
C LEU A 23 5.96 -4.12 10.86
N GLU A 24 6.94 -3.43 11.45
CA GLU A 24 6.71 -2.18 12.15
C GLU A 24 6.38 -1.05 11.15
N ALA A 25 5.18 -0.49 11.31
CA ALA A 25 4.73 0.66 10.54
C ALA A 25 4.70 1.94 11.38
N LYS A 26 4.89 3.09 10.73
CA LYS A 26 4.86 4.43 11.34
C LYS A 26 3.94 5.35 10.54
N GLN A 27 3.40 6.36 11.19
CA GLN A 27 2.59 7.40 10.53
C GLN A 27 2.82 8.76 11.16
N SER A 28 2.48 9.83 10.43
CA SER A 28 2.73 11.21 10.84
C SER A 28 2.03 11.59 12.15
N SER A 29 0.81 11.10 12.34
CA SER A 29 -0.03 11.37 13.50
C SER A 29 -1.12 10.31 13.60
N TRP A 30 -1.81 10.25 14.74
CA TRP A 30 -3.07 9.51 14.88
C TRP A 30 -3.86 9.96 16.10
N ASP A 31 -5.12 9.56 16.13
CA ASP A 31 -6.04 9.78 17.25
C ASP A 31 -6.18 8.51 18.09
N LYS A 32 -5.88 8.61 19.38
CA LYS A 32 -5.96 7.51 20.35
C LYS A 32 -7.39 7.00 20.57
N THR A 33 -8.40 7.80 20.24
CA THR A 33 -9.81 7.50 20.51
C THR A 33 -10.30 6.27 19.75
N TYR A 34 -9.85 6.07 18.51
CA TYR A 34 -10.34 5.01 17.61
C TYR A 34 -9.31 3.91 17.35
N ASN A 35 -8.16 3.94 18.03
CA ASN A 35 -7.04 3.02 17.84
C ASN A 35 -6.60 2.89 16.36
N HIS A 36 -6.61 4.01 15.62
CA HIS A 36 -6.22 4.05 14.21
C HIS A 36 -4.70 4.11 14.03
N VAL A 37 -3.99 3.15 14.61
CA VAL A 37 -2.53 3.09 14.63
C VAL A 37 -1.97 2.67 13.27
N SER A 38 -0.70 2.99 13.02
CA SER A 38 -0.02 2.63 11.78
C SER A 38 0.05 1.12 11.55
N GLN A 39 0.14 0.36 12.65
CA GLN A 39 0.26 -1.11 12.61
C GLN A 39 -0.95 -1.79 11.96
N ASN A 40 -2.12 -1.17 12.00
CA ASN A 40 -3.34 -1.71 11.39
C ASN A 40 -3.19 -1.90 9.88
N GLY A 41 -2.30 -1.16 9.22
CA GLY A 41 -2.13 -1.23 7.77
C GLY A 41 -1.41 -2.48 7.27
N VAL A 42 -0.85 -3.26 8.19
CA VAL A 42 0.01 -4.43 7.90
C VAL A 42 -0.27 -5.57 8.89
N ASP A 43 -1.48 -5.64 9.46
CA ASP A 43 -1.86 -6.68 10.41
C ASP A 43 -2.66 -7.84 9.78
N GLY A 44 -3.03 -7.71 8.49
CA GLY A 44 -3.84 -8.67 7.76
C GLY A 44 -5.35 -8.61 8.09
N VAL A 45 -5.81 -7.57 8.78
CA VAL A 45 -7.19 -7.39 9.24
C VAL A 45 -7.84 -6.20 8.54
N THR A 46 -8.61 -6.47 7.50
CA THR A 46 -9.35 -5.45 6.72
C THR A 46 -10.38 -4.58 7.47
N LYS A 47 -10.59 -4.84 8.77
CA LYS A 47 -11.48 -4.04 9.64
C LYS A 47 -10.73 -3.11 10.58
N SER A 48 -9.44 -3.34 10.81
CA SER A 48 -8.59 -2.37 11.50
C SER A 48 -8.24 -1.27 10.50
N ILE A 49 -8.17 -0.02 10.97
CA ILE A 49 -8.04 1.14 10.08
C ILE A 49 -6.79 1.92 10.47
N VAL A 50 -5.96 2.23 9.49
CA VAL A 50 -4.96 3.30 9.59
C VAL A 50 -5.69 4.62 9.36
N ALA A 51 -5.47 5.61 10.24
CA ALA A 51 -5.93 6.96 10.00
C ALA A 51 -5.07 7.98 10.73
N THR A 52 -4.59 8.97 9.98
CA THR A 52 -3.92 10.13 10.57
C THR A 52 -4.93 11.11 11.17
N GLN A 53 -4.43 12.11 11.91
CA GLN A 53 -5.20 13.33 12.10
C GLN A 53 -5.27 14.12 10.79
N ARG A 54 -6.05 15.21 10.79
CA ARG A 54 -6.14 16.11 9.63
C ARG A 54 -4.90 17.00 9.58
N ASP A 55 -3.94 16.62 8.75
CA ASP A 55 -2.63 17.28 8.65
C ASP A 55 -2.30 17.71 7.21
N SER A 56 -1.21 18.47 7.06
CA SER A 56 -0.63 18.79 5.76
C SER A 56 0.36 17.70 5.35
N ASN A 57 0.12 17.09 4.20
CA ASN A 57 0.88 15.96 3.66
C ASN A 57 1.06 14.79 4.65
N PRO A 58 -0.04 14.26 5.23
CA PRO A 58 0.08 13.14 6.15
C PRO A 58 0.68 11.92 5.45
N TYR A 59 1.48 11.16 6.21
CA TYR A 59 2.22 10.03 5.68
C TYR A 59 2.08 8.77 6.54
N TRP A 60 2.28 7.64 5.89
CA TRP A 60 2.45 6.33 6.50
C TRP A 60 3.67 5.65 5.87
N THR A 61 4.44 4.89 6.66
CA THR A 61 5.66 4.24 6.20
C THR A 61 5.81 2.84 6.80
N VAL A 62 6.40 1.94 6.03
CA VAL A 62 6.91 0.64 6.52
C VAL A 62 8.33 0.43 6.01
N GLU A 63 9.16 -0.18 6.85
CA GLU A 63 10.51 -0.61 6.48
C GLU A 63 10.55 -2.13 6.38
N LEU A 64 10.87 -2.64 5.20
CA LEU A 64 10.99 -4.06 4.90
C LEU A 64 12.20 -4.66 5.62
N GLN A 65 12.21 -5.99 5.79
CA GLN A 65 13.31 -6.69 6.47
C GLN A 65 14.66 -6.49 5.77
N LYS A 66 14.66 -6.44 4.44
CA LYS A 66 15.81 -6.18 3.59
C LYS A 66 15.40 -5.34 2.38
N GLU A 67 16.38 -4.91 1.60
CA GLU A 67 16.11 -4.21 0.35
C GLU A 67 15.47 -5.17 -0.64
N GLU A 68 14.32 -4.78 -1.19
CA GLU A 68 13.52 -5.60 -2.09
C GLU A 68 13.28 -4.87 -3.40
N LYS A 69 13.11 -5.64 -4.48
CA LYS A 69 12.67 -5.10 -5.77
C LYS A 69 11.14 -5.15 -5.79
N ILE A 70 10.48 -4.00 -5.66
CA ILE A 70 9.02 -3.87 -5.52
C ILE A 70 8.39 -3.57 -6.88
N LYS A 71 7.35 -4.32 -7.28
CA LYS A 71 6.59 -4.07 -8.52
C LYS A 71 5.35 -3.19 -8.30
N GLY A 72 4.85 -3.10 -7.08
CA GLY A 72 3.68 -2.29 -6.76
C GLY A 72 3.18 -2.56 -5.35
N VAL A 73 2.06 -1.93 -5.03
CA VAL A 73 1.34 -2.09 -3.77
C VAL A 73 -0.13 -2.34 -4.04
N VAL A 74 -0.83 -2.94 -3.07
CA VAL A 74 -2.28 -3.10 -3.13
C VAL A 74 -2.88 -2.54 -1.86
N PHE A 75 -3.70 -1.51 -1.98
CA PHE A 75 -4.46 -0.99 -0.87
C PHE A 75 -5.80 -1.70 -0.75
N ILE A 76 -6.26 -1.89 0.48
CA ILE A 76 -7.66 -2.07 0.80
C ILE A 76 -8.10 -0.79 1.47
N ASN A 77 -8.97 -0.03 0.81
CA ASN A 77 -9.46 1.23 1.35
C ASN A 77 -10.36 0.99 2.55
N ARG A 78 -10.57 2.04 3.35
CA ARG A 78 -11.42 2.00 4.55
C ARG A 78 -12.82 1.45 4.25
N VAL A 79 -13.29 0.50 5.05
CA VAL A 79 -14.49 -0.32 4.72
C VAL A 79 -15.81 0.25 5.24
N ASP A 80 -15.79 0.99 6.36
CA ASP A 80 -16.97 1.39 7.12
C ASP A 80 -17.54 2.77 6.71
N CYS A 81 -16.67 3.70 6.31
CA CYS A 81 -17.06 5.00 5.77
C CYS A 81 -15.87 5.66 5.07
N CYS A 82 -16.14 6.82 4.47
CA CYS A 82 -15.12 7.82 4.28
C CYS A 82 -14.01 7.42 3.28
N GLY A 83 -14.30 6.47 2.40
CA GLY A 83 -13.38 5.96 1.38
C GLY A 83 -12.93 7.05 0.42
N GLU A 84 -13.73 8.12 0.25
CA GLU A 84 -13.39 9.27 -0.58
C GLU A 84 -12.16 10.05 -0.09
N ARG A 85 -11.72 9.82 1.16
CA ARG A 85 -10.48 10.38 1.71
C ARG A 85 -9.23 9.82 1.06
N PHE A 86 -9.30 8.61 0.49
CA PHE A 86 -8.20 8.03 -0.27
C PHE A 86 -8.11 8.72 -1.63
N ASN A 87 -7.45 9.89 -1.64
CA ASN A 87 -7.43 10.82 -2.75
C ASN A 87 -6.07 11.50 -2.80
N ASN A 88 -5.52 11.72 -4.00
CA ASN A 88 -4.19 12.29 -4.22
C ASN A 88 -3.08 11.58 -3.42
N ILE A 89 -3.02 10.24 -3.55
CA ILE A 89 -2.06 9.38 -2.88
C ILE A 89 -0.81 9.20 -3.73
N HIS A 90 0.35 9.24 -3.09
CA HIS A 90 1.66 9.09 -3.69
C HIS A 90 2.42 7.98 -2.96
N VAL A 91 2.92 7.00 -3.69
CA VAL A 91 3.68 5.87 -3.16
C VAL A 91 5.12 6.03 -3.59
N MET A 92 6.03 6.05 -2.62
CA MET A 92 7.47 6.14 -2.81
C MET A 92 8.13 4.84 -2.34
N VAL A 93 9.10 4.35 -3.11
CA VAL A 93 9.94 3.19 -2.76
C VAL A 93 11.40 3.66 -2.77
N GLY A 94 12.09 3.52 -1.64
CA GLY A 94 13.51 3.93 -1.56
C GLY A 94 13.76 5.39 -1.94
N GLY A 95 12.77 6.28 -1.73
CA GLY A 95 12.85 7.70 -2.10
C GLY A 95 12.51 8.03 -3.56
N LYS A 96 12.06 7.05 -4.36
CA LYS A 96 11.63 7.24 -5.76
C LYS A 96 10.13 7.03 -5.90
N GLU A 97 9.49 7.80 -6.79
CA GLU A 97 8.06 7.67 -7.06
C GLU A 97 7.77 6.33 -7.75
N CYS A 98 6.99 5.49 -7.09
CA CYS A 98 6.50 4.22 -7.63
C CYS A 98 5.22 4.47 -8.42
N ALA A 99 4.19 4.98 -7.74
CA ALA A 99 2.85 5.11 -8.28
C ALA A 99 2.10 6.28 -7.63
N THR A 100 1.08 6.78 -8.33
CA THR A 100 0.16 7.78 -7.80
C THR A 100 -1.28 7.36 -8.04
N PHE A 101 -2.18 7.79 -7.15
CA PHE A 101 -3.61 7.60 -7.28
C PHE A 101 -4.32 8.94 -7.12
N LYS A 102 -4.99 9.38 -8.18
CA LYS A 102 -5.68 10.67 -8.18
C LYS A 102 -6.89 10.65 -7.27
N GLY A 103 -7.63 9.54 -7.24
CA GLY A 103 -8.85 9.38 -6.46
C GLY A 103 -10.05 10.16 -6.99
N PRO A 104 -11.13 10.25 -6.18
CA PRO A 104 -11.27 9.62 -4.87
C PRO A 104 -11.47 8.11 -4.97
N GLY A 105 -11.05 7.36 -3.96
CA GLY A 105 -11.42 5.95 -3.78
C GLY A 105 -12.82 5.77 -3.19
N SER A 106 -13.28 4.53 -3.12
CA SER A 106 -14.56 4.12 -2.53
C SER A 106 -14.37 3.25 -1.28
N ASN A 107 -15.42 3.13 -0.45
CA ASN A 107 -15.36 2.29 0.75
C ASN A 107 -15.00 0.84 0.39
N GLY A 108 -13.98 0.29 1.03
CA GLY A 108 -13.53 -1.10 0.83
C GLY A 108 -12.96 -1.41 -0.54
N GLU A 109 -12.70 -0.40 -1.37
CA GLU A 109 -12.11 -0.59 -2.70
C GLU A 109 -10.72 -1.24 -2.59
N ILE A 110 -10.48 -2.26 -3.42
CA ILE A 110 -9.15 -2.84 -3.62
C ILE A 110 -8.47 -2.03 -4.73
N ILE A 111 -7.38 -1.34 -4.38
CA ILE A 111 -6.70 -0.38 -5.26
C ILE A 111 -5.28 -0.90 -5.53
N PRO A 112 -5.07 -1.66 -6.61
CA PRO A 112 -3.73 -2.04 -7.05
C PRO A 112 -3.03 -0.83 -7.67
N LEU A 113 -1.84 -0.49 -7.16
CA LEU A 113 -0.99 0.58 -7.68
C LEU A 113 0.35 -0.01 -8.12
N ARG A 114 0.49 -0.20 -9.43
CA ARG A 114 1.72 -0.69 -10.06
C ARG A 114 2.75 0.43 -10.18
N CYS A 115 4.00 0.12 -9.84
CA CYS A 115 5.09 1.05 -10.13
C CYS A 115 5.30 1.18 -11.64
N SER A 116 5.66 2.36 -12.14
CA SER A 116 5.98 2.59 -13.57
C SER A 116 7.03 1.59 -14.11
N HIS A 117 7.96 1.19 -13.25
CA HIS A 117 8.85 0.06 -13.38
C HIS A 117 9.23 -0.44 -11.98
N PRO A 118 9.67 -1.70 -11.81
CA PRO A 118 10.09 -2.17 -10.50
C PRO A 118 11.18 -1.29 -9.88
N LEU A 119 11.03 -0.98 -8.59
CA LEU A 119 11.95 -0.13 -7.84
C LEU A 119 12.59 -0.94 -6.72
N THR A 120 13.90 -0.81 -6.57
CA THR A 120 14.62 -1.39 -5.44
C THR A 120 14.59 -0.43 -4.26
N GLY A 121 14.19 -0.91 -3.09
CA GLY A 121 14.19 -0.13 -1.86
C GLY A 121 13.76 -0.93 -0.63
N LYS A 122 14.20 -0.49 0.54
CA LYS A 122 13.81 -1.08 1.84
C LYS A 122 12.63 -0.36 2.48
N LYS A 123 12.48 0.94 2.24
CA LYS A 123 11.40 1.75 2.82
C LYS A 123 10.32 2.03 1.78
N VAL A 124 9.06 1.80 2.15
CA VAL A 124 7.89 2.28 1.42
C VAL A 124 7.25 3.42 2.19
N GLU A 125 6.92 4.50 1.49
CA GLU A 125 6.26 5.68 2.05
C GLU A 125 5.03 6.02 1.23
N VAL A 126 3.92 6.23 1.91
CA VAL A 126 2.63 6.60 1.35
C VAL A 126 2.31 7.98 1.85
N THR A 127 2.05 8.93 0.95
CA THR A 127 1.70 10.31 1.30
C THR A 127 0.40 10.70 0.63
N LEU A 128 -0.54 11.25 1.38
CA LEU A 128 -1.63 12.04 0.81
C LEU A 128 -1.07 13.44 0.55
N LYS A 129 -1.03 13.90 -0.70
CA LYS A 129 -0.54 15.25 -1.01
C LYS A 129 -1.63 16.30 -0.77
N GLY A 130 -1.30 17.35 -0.03
CA GLY A 130 -2.23 18.39 0.41
C GLY A 130 -2.72 18.18 1.84
N LYS A 131 -3.78 18.92 2.23
CA LYS A 131 -4.33 18.85 3.59
C LYS A 131 -5.46 17.83 3.64
N GLY A 132 -5.34 16.83 4.53
CA GLY A 132 -6.31 15.74 4.56
C GLY A 132 -6.09 14.77 5.71
N ILE A 133 -6.82 13.66 5.66
CA ILE A 133 -6.65 12.51 6.55
C ILE A 133 -6.26 11.34 5.65
N LEU A 134 -5.05 10.81 5.81
CA LEU A 134 -4.68 9.57 5.15
C LEU A 134 -5.34 8.43 5.91
N SER A 135 -6.18 7.65 5.24
CA SER A 135 -6.82 6.47 5.84
C SER A 135 -7.01 5.34 4.87
N PHE A 136 -6.75 4.12 5.33
CA PHE A 136 -6.95 2.86 4.60
C PHE A 136 -7.04 1.71 5.61
N ALA A 137 -7.51 0.55 5.20
CA ALA A 137 -7.57 -0.64 6.04
C ALA A 137 -6.25 -1.41 5.99
N GLU A 138 -5.80 -1.77 4.78
CA GLU A 138 -4.59 -2.58 4.60
C GLU A 138 -3.76 -2.03 3.43
N ILE A 139 -2.44 -2.25 3.48
CA ILE A 139 -1.56 -2.12 2.33
C ILE A 139 -0.66 -3.35 2.22
N LYS A 140 -0.66 -3.98 1.05
CA LYS A 140 0.29 -5.03 0.70
C LYS A 140 1.44 -4.48 -0.12
N ILE A 141 2.66 -4.89 0.19
CA ILE A 141 3.86 -4.54 -0.59
C ILE A 141 4.31 -5.76 -1.39
N ILE A 142 4.33 -5.65 -2.72
CA ILE A 142 4.53 -6.80 -3.60
C ILE A 142 5.90 -6.75 -4.29
N ALA A 143 6.72 -7.78 -4.09
CA ALA A 143 7.96 -7.96 -4.82
C ALA A 143 7.70 -8.14 -6.32
N ALA A 144 8.57 -7.59 -7.15
CA ALA A 144 8.68 -8.00 -8.53
C ALA A 144 9.15 -9.44 -8.55
N ASP A 145 8.36 -10.34 -9.15
CA ASP A 145 8.76 -11.73 -9.27
C ASP A 145 10.13 -11.79 -9.94
N GLY A 146 11.11 -12.29 -9.19
CA GLY A 146 12.35 -12.72 -9.77
C GLY A 146 12.02 -13.93 -10.64
N LYS A 147 11.82 -13.76 -11.94
CA LYS A 147 12.33 -14.79 -12.87
C LYS A 147 13.86 -14.78 -12.82
N TYR A 148 14.41 -15.11 -11.66
CA TYR A 148 15.61 -15.91 -11.59
C TYR A 148 15.12 -17.35 -11.59
N GLN A 149 15.01 -17.92 -12.79
CA GLN A 149 15.20 -19.35 -12.93
C GLN A 149 16.63 -19.63 -12.48
N LEU A 150 16.78 -20.11 -11.24
CA LEU A 150 17.94 -20.87 -10.84
C LEU A 150 17.52 -22.33 -10.90
N ASP A 151 17.63 -22.87 -12.10
CA ASP A 151 17.55 -24.28 -12.38
C ASP A 151 19.01 -24.75 -12.47
N ARG A 152 19.33 -25.78 -11.67
CA ARG A 152 20.64 -26.42 -11.58
C ARG A 152 21.09 -27.03 -12.89
#